data_AF-A0A7C5I6C4-F1
#
_entry.id   AF-A0A7C5I6C4-F1
#
_cell.length_a   1.000
_cell.length_b   1.000
_cell.length_c   1.000
_cell.angle_alpha   90.00
_cell.angle_beta   90.00
_cell.angle_gamma   90.00
#
_symmetry.space_group_name_H-M   'P 1'
#
loop_
_entity.id
_entity.type
_entity.pdbx_description
1 polymer ?
#
loop_
_entity_poly.entity_id
_entity_poly.type
_entity_poly.pdbx_seq_one_letter_code
_entity_poly.pdbx_strand_id
1 'polypeptide(L)'
;EPRSAAEVMQDALIASALESAQAAERYGLPHDRIILSAKVSGVQDLITVYRRLAAACDYPLHLGLTEAGLGIKGIVASSAALSILLQEGIGDTIRVSLTPAPGGDRTEEVRVCQQILQSLGLRSFFPQVTACPGCGRTTSTFFQQMAQQIQEYLAGQMPVWKQTYPGVEDLKVAVMGCVVNGPGESKHSDIGISLPGTFEEPKAPVYVDGRLFTTLRGDQIVPEFIAILNDYVARRYSP
;
A
#
# COMPACT_ATOMS: atom_id res chain seq x y z
N GLU A 1 29.43 9.45 -30.37
CA GLU A 1 29.66 10.51 -29.36
C GLU A 1 30.09 9.87 -28.05
N PRO A 2 30.89 10.54 -27.19
CA PRO A 2 31.25 10.01 -25.88
C PRO A 2 30.00 9.90 -25.00
N ARG A 3 29.94 8.85 -24.18
CA ARG A 3 28.84 8.64 -23.22
C ARG A 3 28.94 9.63 -22.06
N SER A 4 27.80 9.98 -21.48
CA SER A 4 27.75 10.88 -20.33
C SER A 4 28.33 10.22 -19.06
N ALA A 5 28.79 11.03 -18.10
CA ALA A 5 29.30 10.53 -16.83
C ALA A 5 28.25 9.73 -16.04
N ALA A 6 26.98 10.10 -16.13
CA ALA A 6 25.88 9.39 -15.50
C ALA A 6 25.69 7.98 -16.10
N GLU A 7 25.72 7.86 -17.42
CA GLU A 7 25.64 6.57 -18.10
C GLU A 7 26.82 5.66 -17.74
N VAL A 8 28.04 6.21 -17.69
CA VAL A 8 29.24 5.45 -17.30
C VAL A 8 29.13 4.97 -15.85
N MET A 9 28.60 5.79 -14.95
CA MET A 9 28.37 5.40 -13.54
C MET A 9 27.32 4.29 -13.44
N GLN A 10 26.21 4.38 -14.17
CA GLN A 10 25.19 3.34 -14.20
C GLN A 10 25.75 2.02 -14.76
N ASP A 11 26.56 2.08 -15.81
CA ASP A 11 27.22 0.90 -16.38
C ASP A 11 28.15 0.23 -15.36
N ALA A 12 28.99 1.02 -14.68
CA ALA A 12 29.90 0.52 -13.67
C ALA A 12 29.15 -0.13 -12.49
N LEU A 13 28.03 0.45 -12.08
CA LEU A 13 27.19 -0.09 -11.01
C LEU A 13 26.59 -1.45 -11.39
N ILE A 14 26.07 -1.57 -12.61
CA ILE A 14 25.49 -2.83 -13.11
C ILE A 14 26.59 -3.90 -13.28
N ALA A 15 27.71 -3.54 -13.90
CA ALA A 15 28.85 -4.43 -14.09
C ALA A 15 29.36 -4.96 -12.74
N SER A 16 29.51 -4.08 -11.75
CA SER A 16 29.92 -4.45 -10.40
C SER A 16 29.00 -5.52 -9.77
N ALA A 17 27.68 -5.37 -9.90
CA ALA A 17 26.73 -6.35 -9.37
C ALA A 17 26.83 -7.71 -10.10
N LEU A 18 26.87 -7.69 -11.43
CA LEU A 18 26.91 -8.91 -12.25
C LEU A 18 28.24 -9.66 -12.12
N GLU A 19 29.36 -8.95 -12.15
CA GLU A 19 30.69 -9.54 -12.01
C GLU A 19 30.88 -10.14 -10.61
N SER A 20 30.33 -9.50 -9.58
CA SER A 20 30.32 -10.03 -8.21
C SER A 20 29.50 -11.32 -8.11
N ALA A 21 28.33 -11.37 -8.76
CA ALA A 21 27.49 -12.57 -8.81
C ALA A 21 28.23 -13.74 -9.48
N GLN A 22 28.79 -13.49 -10.67
CA GLN A 22 29.57 -14.47 -11.41
C GLN A 22 30.82 -14.92 -10.63
N ALA A 23 31.46 -14.01 -9.88
CA ALA A 23 32.56 -14.38 -9.00
C ALA A 23 32.11 -15.32 -7.90
N ALA A 24 30.98 -15.04 -7.24
CA ALA A 24 30.42 -15.91 -6.20
C ALA A 24 30.12 -17.32 -6.73
N GLU A 25 29.55 -17.42 -7.94
CA GLU A 25 29.33 -18.70 -8.61
C GLU A 25 30.64 -19.44 -8.90
N ARG A 26 31.67 -18.75 -9.39
CA ARG A 26 33.01 -19.34 -9.62
C ARG A 26 33.63 -19.90 -8.34
N TYR A 27 33.33 -19.32 -7.18
CA TYR A 27 33.78 -19.81 -5.87
C TYR A 27 32.87 -20.90 -5.27
N GLY A 28 31.83 -21.32 -5.99
CA GLY A 28 30.98 -22.45 -5.63
C GLY A 28 29.67 -22.08 -4.95
N LEU A 29 29.28 -20.79 -4.90
CA LEU A 29 27.95 -20.42 -4.43
C LEU A 29 26.90 -20.76 -5.52
N PRO A 30 25.85 -21.55 -5.22
CA PRO A 30 24.83 -21.86 -6.21
C PRO A 30 24.07 -20.61 -6.69
N HIS A 31 23.66 -20.62 -7.96
CA HIS A 31 22.92 -19.53 -8.60
C HIS A 31 21.64 -19.14 -7.82
N ASP A 32 20.89 -20.14 -7.36
CA ASP A 32 19.65 -20.00 -6.59
C ASP A 32 19.88 -19.51 -5.13
N ARG A 33 21.13 -19.18 -4.77
CA ARG A 33 21.52 -18.63 -3.47
C ARG A 33 22.02 -17.19 -3.56
N ILE A 34 21.86 -16.53 -4.71
CA ILE A 34 22.32 -15.18 -4.97
C ILE A 34 21.12 -14.23 -5.17
N ILE A 35 21.17 -13.06 -4.55
CA ILE A 35 20.20 -11.96 -4.74
C ILE A 35 21.02 -10.71 -5.03
N LEU A 36 20.62 -9.94 -6.05
CA LEU A 36 21.33 -8.74 -6.47
C LEU A 36 20.58 -7.46 -6.12
N SER A 37 21.33 -6.39 -5.87
CA SER A 37 20.79 -5.04 -5.80
C SER A 37 21.83 -4.03 -6.29
N ALA A 38 21.36 -3.00 -6.99
CA ALA A 38 22.18 -1.92 -7.53
C ALA A 38 21.48 -0.59 -7.26
N LYS A 39 21.55 -0.10 -6.02
CA LYS A 39 20.73 1.01 -5.54
C LYS A 39 21.37 2.37 -5.85
N VAL A 40 20.53 3.31 -6.23
CA VAL A 40 20.83 4.74 -6.41
C VAL A 40 19.75 5.58 -5.74
N SER A 41 20.00 6.87 -5.52
CA SER A 41 19.09 7.79 -4.84
C SER A 41 18.22 8.63 -5.79
N GLY A 42 18.54 8.65 -7.08
CA GLY A 42 17.74 9.24 -8.14
C GLY A 42 16.63 8.30 -8.61
N VAL A 43 15.38 8.78 -8.67
CA VAL A 43 14.22 7.98 -9.10
C VAL A 43 14.38 7.46 -10.53
N GLN A 44 14.73 8.34 -11.47
CA GLN A 44 14.90 7.97 -12.88
C GLN A 44 16.12 7.07 -13.10
N ASP A 45 17.18 7.30 -12.35
CA ASP A 45 18.37 6.44 -12.37
C ASP A 45 18.05 5.04 -11.86
N LEU A 46 17.29 4.91 -10.76
CA LEU A 46 16.92 3.60 -10.20
C LEU A 46 16.12 2.80 -11.23
N ILE A 47 15.14 3.42 -11.87
CA ILE A 47 14.32 2.78 -12.91
C ILE A 47 15.21 2.31 -14.06
N THR A 48 16.12 3.16 -14.54
CA THR A 48 17.03 2.83 -15.63
C THR A 48 17.96 1.68 -15.25
N VAL A 49 18.57 1.73 -14.07
CA VAL A 49 19.50 0.72 -13.57
C VAL A 49 18.81 -0.64 -13.44
N TYR A 50 17.62 -0.71 -12.83
CA TYR A 50 16.94 -1.99 -12.61
C TYR A 50 16.35 -2.58 -13.88
N ARG A 51 15.86 -1.77 -14.83
CA ARG A 51 15.46 -2.28 -16.16
C ARG A 51 16.63 -2.94 -16.88
N ARG A 52 17.80 -2.30 -16.85
CA ARG A 52 19.01 -2.82 -17.48
C ARG A 52 19.57 -4.05 -16.76
N LEU A 53 19.52 -4.05 -15.43
CA LEU A 53 19.94 -5.20 -14.62
C LEU A 53 19.04 -6.41 -14.86
N ALA A 54 17.71 -6.23 -14.82
CA ALA A 54 16.74 -7.29 -15.08
C ALA A 54 16.83 -7.85 -16.52
N ALA A 55 17.22 -7.02 -17.50
CA ALA A 55 17.45 -7.50 -18.86
C ALA A 55 18.76 -8.29 -19.03
N ALA A 56 19.69 -8.18 -18.07
CA ALA A 56 21.03 -8.75 -18.16
C ALA A 56 21.22 -10.02 -17.33
N CYS A 57 20.28 -10.35 -16.43
CA CYS A 57 20.35 -11.55 -15.59
C CYS A 57 18.98 -12.03 -15.13
N ASP A 58 18.95 -13.22 -14.53
CA ASP A 58 17.79 -13.92 -13.98
C ASP A 58 17.85 -14.10 -12.44
N TYR A 59 18.84 -13.48 -11.78
CA TYR A 59 18.89 -13.45 -10.33
C TYR A 59 17.70 -12.68 -9.73
N PRO A 60 17.18 -13.11 -8.57
CA PRO A 60 16.23 -12.30 -7.81
C PRO A 60 16.82 -10.92 -7.47
N LEU A 61 16.01 -9.88 -7.63
CA LEU A 61 16.40 -8.49 -7.46
C LEU A 61 15.79 -7.90 -6.18
N HIS A 62 16.67 -7.43 -5.29
CA HIS A 62 16.29 -6.65 -4.11
C HIS A 62 16.21 -5.16 -4.43
N LEU A 63 15.00 -4.68 -4.65
CA LEU A 63 14.72 -3.33 -5.07
C LEU A 63 14.65 -2.35 -3.89
N GLY A 64 15.14 -1.14 -4.10
CA GLY A 64 14.96 -0.05 -3.13
C GLY A 64 15.65 1.22 -3.56
N LEU A 65 14.98 2.36 -3.39
CA LEU A 65 15.62 3.67 -3.48
C LEU A 65 16.47 3.86 -2.22
N THR A 66 17.78 4.08 -2.39
CA THR A 66 18.64 4.41 -1.24
C THR A 66 18.52 5.89 -0.91
N GLU A 67 18.71 6.25 0.36
CA GLU A 67 18.71 7.65 0.82
C GLU A 67 17.45 8.43 0.39
N ALA A 68 16.27 7.80 0.54
CA ALA A 68 15.02 8.39 0.08
C ALA A 68 14.71 9.72 0.79
N GLY A 69 15.18 9.91 2.02
CA GLY A 69 15.04 11.12 2.82
C GLY A 69 13.97 11.01 3.90
N LEU A 70 13.61 12.17 4.47
CA LEU A 70 12.66 12.29 5.58
C LEU A 70 11.21 12.42 5.09
N GLY A 71 10.28 11.83 5.84
CA GLY A 71 8.84 12.04 5.73
C GLY A 71 8.27 11.90 4.32
N ILE A 72 7.37 12.84 3.94
CA ILE A 72 6.62 12.81 2.67
C ILE A 72 7.54 12.68 1.46
N LYS A 73 8.67 13.40 1.43
CA LYS A 73 9.61 13.34 0.29
C LYS A 73 10.14 11.92 0.10
N GLY A 74 10.54 11.24 1.18
CA GLY A 74 11.04 9.88 1.11
C GLY A 74 9.98 8.86 0.70
N ILE A 75 8.75 9.03 1.21
CA ILE A 75 7.60 8.20 0.87
C ILE A 75 7.26 8.34 -0.62
N VAL A 76 7.12 9.57 -1.12
CA VAL A 76 6.78 9.86 -2.51
C VAL A 76 7.87 9.37 -3.46
N ALA A 77 9.14 9.65 -3.16
CA ALA A 77 10.25 9.23 -4.03
C ALA A 77 10.37 7.70 -4.11
N SER A 78 10.25 7.00 -2.97
CA SER A 78 10.28 5.53 -2.95
C SER A 78 9.09 4.94 -3.69
N SER A 79 7.88 5.45 -3.46
CA SER A 79 6.67 4.98 -4.14
C SER A 79 6.76 5.19 -5.64
N ALA A 80 7.23 6.36 -6.09
CA ALA A 80 7.38 6.68 -7.51
C ALA A 80 8.39 5.76 -8.22
N ALA A 81 9.54 5.49 -7.59
CA ALA A 81 10.57 4.64 -8.18
C ALA A 81 10.15 3.15 -8.21
N LEU A 82 9.64 2.65 -7.09
CA LEU A 82 9.30 1.23 -6.95
C LEU A 82 8.07 0.84 -7.77
N SER A 83 7.03 1.69 -7.81
CA SER A 83 5.78 1.34 -8.48
C SER A 83 5.94 1.09 -9.97
N ILE A 84 6.83 1.83 -10.65
CA ILE A 84 7.10 1.64 -12.07
C ILE A 84 7.73 0.27 -12.32
N LEU A 85 8.80 -0.05 -11.58
CA LEU A 85 9.53 -1.31 -11.74
C LEU A 85 8.66 -2.51 -11.35
N LEU A 86 7.92 -2.42 -10.25
CA LEU A 86 7.05 -3.51 -9.80
C LEU A 86 5.91 -3.80 -10.79
N GLN A 87 5.32 -2.77 -11.41
CA GLN A 87 4.32 -2.95 -12.48
C GLN A 87 4.90 -3.58 -13.75
N GLU A 88 6.21 -3.44 -13.96
CA GLU A 88 6.94 -4.10 -15.05
C GLU A 88 7.37 -5.54 -14.69
N GLY A 89 7.02 -6.02 -13.49
CA GLY A 89 7.44 -7.34 -12.99
C GLY A 89 8.89 -7.40 -12.53
N ILE A 90 9.51 -6.24 -12.24
CA ILE A 90 10.90 -6.14 -11.80
C ILE A 90 10.97 -5.93 -10.28
N GLY A 91 11.53 -6.91 -9.57
CA GLY A 91 11.81 -6.86 -8.13
C GLY A 91 11.11 -7.96 -7.35
N ASP A 92 11.90 -8.73 -6.60
CA ASP A 92 11.44 -9.92 -5.87
C ASP A 92 11.31 -9.65 -4.36
N THR A 93 12.05 -8.65 -3.87
CA THR A 93 11.94 -8.12 -2.53
C THR A 93 12.20 -6.62 -2.55
N ILE A 94 11.53 -5.87 -1.68
CA ILE A 94 11.67 -4.41 -1.60
C ILE A 94 12.19 -3.96 -0.23
N ARG A 95 12.89 -2.84 -0.22
CA ARG A 95 13.13 -2.03 0.98
C ARG A 95 12.93 -0.56 0.66
N VAL A 96 12.14 0.11 1.48
CA VAL A 96 12.07 1.57 1.52
C VAL A 96 13.13 2.08 2.51
N SER A 97 13.92 3.07 2.11
CA SER A 97 15.03 3.61 2.93
C SER A 97 14.67 4.98 3.50
N LEU A 98 13.69 5.03 4.41
CA LEU A 98 13.31 6.27 5.08
C LEU A 98 14.34 6.65 6.15
N THR A 99 14.65 7.95 6.20
CA THR A 99 15.27 8.55 7.38
C THR A 99 14.15 8.78 8.40
N PRO A 100 14.18 8.14 9.57
CA PRO A 100 13.18 8.37 10.60
C PRO A 100 13.38 9.77 11.21
N ALA A 101 12.29 10.41 11.64
CA ALA A 101 12.39 11.60 12.48
C ALA A 101 13.08 11.25 13.82
N PRO A 102 13.69 12.23 14.53
CA PRO A 102 14.17 11.99 15.90
C PRO A 102 13.06 11.42 16.80
N GLY A 103 13.29 10.25 17.39
CA GLY A 103 12.27 9.53 18.18
C GLY A 103 11.14 8.90 17.35
N GLY A 104 11.27 8.89 16.01
CA GLY A 104 10.30 8.29 15.10
C GLY A 104 10.33 6.77 15.10
N ASP A 105 9.21 6.18 14.70
CA ASP A 105 9.03 4.73 14.66
C ASP A 105 9.73 4.12 13.43
N ARG A 106 10.72 3.24 13.67
CA ARG A 106 11.46 2.57 12.59
C ARG A 106 10.57 1.69 11.71
N THR A 107 9.43 1.23 12.21
CA THR A 107 8.48 0.39 11.46
C THR A 107 7.71 1.18 10.38
N GLU A 108 7.82 2.52 10.33
CA GLU A 108 7.26 3.33 9.25
C GLU A 108 7.73 2.86 7.86
N GLU A 109 9.01 2.52 7.69
CA GLU A 109 9.51 2.05 6.39
C GLU A 109 8.88 0.72 5.95
N VAL A 110 8.55 -0.15 6.91
CA VAL A 110 7.86 -1.43 6.65
C VAL A 110 6.42 -1.16 6.24
N ARG A 111 5.72 -0.25 6.94
CA ARG A 111 4.35 0.15 6.58
C ARG A 111 4.30 0.74 5.17
N VAL A 112 5.29 1.54 4.78
CA VAL A 112 5.36 2.09 3.41
C VAL A 112 5.60 0.99 2.38
N CYS A 113 6.46 0.00 2.66
CA CYS A 113 6.64 -1.16 1.77
C CYS A 113 5.31 -1.91 1.56
N GLN A 114 4.59 -2.19 2.65
CA GLN A 114 3.30 -2.87 2.60
C GLN A 114 2.27 -2.07 1.79
N GLN A 115 2.18 -0.75 2.03
CA GLN A 115 1.29 0.13 1.29
C GLN A 115 1.59 0.18 -0.21
N ILE A 116 2.87 0.22 -0.62
CA ILE A 116 3.25 0.20 -2.04
C ILE A 116 2.75 -1.09 -2.70
N LEU A 117 3.10 -2.25 -2.14
CA LEU A 117 2.72 -3.55 -2.71
C LEU A 117 1.19 -3.73 -2.74
N GLN A 118 0.49 -3.27 -1.70
CA GLN A 118 -0.96 -3.39 -1.60
C GLN A 118 -1.71 -2.41 -2.51
N SER A 119 -1.19 -1.20 -2.69
CA SER A 119 -1.77 -0.21 -3.62
C SER A 119 -1.65 -0.66 -5.08
N LEU A 120 -0.61 -1.45 -5.39
CA LEU A 120 -0.41 -2.05 -6.72
C LEU A 120 -1.17 -3.37 -6.89
N GLY A 121 -1.86 -3.85 -5.87
CA GLY A 121 -2.57 -5.14 -5.90
C GLY A 121 -1.66 -6.37 -5.94
N LEU A 122 -0.37 -6.22 -5.60
CA LEU A 122 0.60 -7.31 -5.62
C LEU A 122 0.51 -8.20 -4.36
N ARG A 123 0.14 -7.61 -3.22
CA ARG A 123 0.02 -8.30 -1.92
C ARG A 123 -1.02 -7.63 -1.04
N SER A 124 -1.76 -8.41 -0.26
CA SER A 124 -2.66 -7.90 0.79
C SER A 124 -2.07 -8.13 2.18
N PHE A 125 -2.07 -7.11 3.02
CA PHE A 125 -1.53 -7.14 4.39
C PHE A 125 -2.56 -6.76 5.44
N PHE A 126 -3.48 -5.85 5.12
CA PHE A 126 -4.54 -5.37 6.00
C PHE A 126 -5.75 -4.87 5.19
N PRO A 127 -6.96 -4.90 5.76
CA PRO A 127 -8.16 -4.34 5.15
C PRO A 127 -7.95 -2.91 4.63
N GLN A 128 -8.38 -2.65 3.40
CA GLN A 128 -8.29 -1.31 2.80
C GLN A 128 -9.51 -0.47 3.13
N VAL A 129 -9.27 0.77 3.57
CA VAL A 129 -10.32 1.78 3.70
C VAL A 129 -10.25 2.72 2.50
N THR A 130 -11.27 2.68 1.65
CA THR A 130 -11.50 3.69 0.61
C THR A 130 -12.34 4.81 1.20
N ALA A 131 -11.76 6.01 1.30
CA ALA A 131 -12.45 7.18 1.81
C ALA A 131 -12.38 8.34 0.82
N CYS A 132 -13.47 9.11 0.75
CA CYS A 132 -13.45 10.35 -0.05
C CYS A 132 -12.58 11.42 0.66
N PRO A 133 -12.02 12.41 -0.06
CA PRO A 133 -11.23 13.46 0.58
C PRO A 133 -12.05 14.36 1.53
N GLY A 134 -13.38 14.30 1.45
CA GLY A 134 -14.28 15.30 2.03
C GLY A 134 -14.36 16.55 1.16
N CYS A 135 -15.52 17.21 1.17
CA CYS A 135 -15.75 18.48 0.47
C CYS A 135 -16.84 19.29 1.20
N GLY A 136 -17.22 20.46 0.69
CA GLY A 136 -18.29 21.28 1.28
C GLY A 136 -19.68 20.62 1.34
N ARG A 137 -19.82 19.42 0.78
CA ARG A 137 -21.04 18.59 0.82
C ARG A 137 -21.10 17.66 2.03
N THR A 138 -20.11 17.64 2.92
CA THR A 138 -20.15 16.83 4.15
C THR A 138 -19.75 17.70 5.34
N THR A 139 -20.21 17.33 6.54
CA THR A 139 -19.62 17.85 7.77
C THR A 139 -18.19 17.31 7.87
N SER A 140 -17.20 18.19 7.67
CA SER A 140 -15.79 17.79 7.55
C SER A 140 -15.30 17.04 8.78
N THR A 141 -15.62 17.53 9.98
CA THR A 141 -15.12 16.96 11.23
C THR A 141 -15.67 15.57 11.52
N PHE A 142 -16.99 15.36 11.43
CA PHE A 142 -17.60 14.06 11.75
C PHE A 142 -17.15 12.98 10.76
N PHE A 143 -17.15 13.29 9.45
CA PHE A 143 -16.67 12.38 8.42
C PHE A 143 -15.20 11.97 8.64
N GLN A 144 -14.31 12.95 8.89
CA GLN A 144 -12.90 12.68 9.13
C GLN A 144 -12.68 11.82 10.37
N GLN A 145 -13.38 12.12 11.46
CA GLN A 145 -13.31 11.33 12.70
C GLN A 145 -13.79 9.90 12.50
N MET A 146 -14.91 9.70 11.78
CA MET A 146 -15.40 8.36 11.48
C MET A 146 -14.41 7.58 10.62
N ALA A 147 -13.91 8.16 9.52
CA ALA A 147 -12.94 7.49 8.66
C ALA A 147 -11.67 7.08 9.43
N GLN A 148 -11.17 7.97 10.29
CA GLN A 148 -10.04 7.69 11.17
C GLN A 148 -10.35 6.55 12.15
N GLN A 149 -11.49 6.59 12.85
CA GLN A 149 -11.89 5.56 13.80
C GLN A 149 -12.01 4.18 13.15
N ILE A 150 -12.58 4.10 11.95
CA ILE A 150 -12.70 2.83 11.22
C ILE A 150 -11.33 2.31 10.79
N GLN A 151 -10.45 3.18 10.30
CA GLN A 151 -9.09 2.80 9.92
C GLN A 151 -8.28 2.28 11.13
N GLU A 152 -8.34 3.00 12.25
CA GLU A 152 -7.68 2.60 13.50
C GLU A 152 -8.24 1.28 14.06
N TYR A 153 -9.56 1.11 14.00
CA TYR A 153 -10.23 -0.13 14.40
C TYR A 153 -9.75 -1.33 13.58
N LEU A 154 -9.76 -1.22 12.25
CA LEU A 154 -9.30 -2.28 11.35
C LEU A 154 -7.84 -2.64 11.59
N ALA A 155 -6.98 -1.63 11.75
CA ALA A 155 -5.56 -1.85 12.07
C ALA A 155 -5.37 -2.56 13.42
N GLY A 156 -6.17 -2.20 14.43
CA GLY A 156 -6.15 -2.82 15.75
C GLY A 156 -6.68 -4.25 15.78
N GLN A 157 -7.64 -4.59 14.91
CA GLN A 157 -8.21 -5.94 14.82
C GLN A 157 -7.36 -6.90 13.98
N MET A 158 -6.58 -6.40 13.03
CA MET A 158 -5.84 -7.24 12.09
C MET A 158 -4.95 -8.32 12.75
N PRO A 159 -4.22 -8.06 13.86
CA PRO A 159 -3.43 -9.10 14.54
C PRO A 159 -4.27 -10.27 15.06
N VAL A 160 -5.52 -10.00 15.44
CA VAL A 160 -6.48 -11.01 15.91
C VAL A 160 -7.13 -11.70 14.72
N TRP A 161 -7.69 -10.92 13.78
CA TRP A 161 -8.40 -11.45 12.63
C TRP A 161 -7.51 -12.31 11.73
N LYS A 162 -6.23 -11.99 11.57
CA LYS A 162 -5.31 -12.80 10.77
C LYS A 162 -5.20 -14.26 11.26
N GLN A 163 -5.40 -14.49 12.55
CA GLN A 163 -5.32 -15.82 13.16
C GLN A 163 -6.65 -16.59 13.04
N THR A 164 -7.77 -15.87 13.07
CA THR A 164 -9.12 -16.46 13.13
C THR A 164 -9.78 -16.56 11.75
N TYR A 165 -9.48 -15.62 10.86
CA TYR A 165 -10.19 -15.37 9.60
C TYR A 165 -9.19 -15.31 8.43
N PRO A 166 -8.77 -16.46 7.88
CA PRO A 166 -7.85 -16.49 6.74
C PRO A 166 -8.41 -15.72 5.54
N GLY A 167 -7.61 -14.82 4.96
CA GLY A 167 -7.99 -13.99 3.80
C GLY A 167 -8.67 -12.67 4.16
N VAL A 168 -8.87 -12.36 5.44
CA VAL A 168 -9.45 -11.08 5.89
C VAL A 168 -8.61 -9.87 5.49
N GLU A 169 -7.33 -10.05 5.19
CA GLU A 169 -6.46 -9.00 4.63
C GLU A 169 -6.97 -8.44 3.28
N ASP A 170 -7.79 -9.19 2.55
CA ASP A 170 -8.39 -8.77 1.27
C ASP A 170 -9.65 -7.89 1.45
N LEU A 171 -10.14 -7.72 2.69
CA LEU A 171 -11.34 -6.95 2.98
C LEU A 171 -11.23 -5.51 2.51
N LYS A 172 -12.24 -5.06 1.76
CA LYS A 172 -12.39 -3.68 1.28
C LYS A 172 -13.55 -3.00 1.98
N VAL A 173 -13.24 -1.90 2.67
CA VAL A 173 -14.21 -1.07 3.39
C VAL A 173 -14.30 0.30 2.74
N ALA A 174 -15.50 0.82 2.48
CA ALA A 174 -15.68 2.21 2.03
C ALA A 174 -16.30 3.09 3.12
N VAL A 175 -15.74 4.29 3.31
CA VAL A 175 -16.29 5.33 4.19
C VAL A 175 -16.43 6.62 3.39
N MET A 176 -17.67 6.97 3.04
CA MET A 176 -17.95 8.04 2.09
C MET A 176 -18.74 9.17 2.74
N GLY A 177 -18.38 10.42 2.44
CA GLY A 177 -18.94 11.59 3.13
C GLY A 177 -20.28 12.12 2.61
N CYS A 178 -20.75 11.69 1.44
CA CYS A 178 -22.03 12.16 0.88
C CYS A 178 -22.61 11.18 -0.15
N VAL A 179 -23.87 11.41 -0.54
CA VAL A 179 -24.61 10.55 -1.48
C VAL A 179 -24.09 10.58 -2.92
N VAL A 180 -23.25 11.57 -3.31
CA VAL A 180 -22.83 11.77 -4.71
C VAL A 180 -22.04 10.57 -5.23
N ASN A 181 -20.96 10.23 -4.55
CA ASN A 181 -20.13 9.06 -4.87
C ASN A 181 -20.33 7.93 -3.86
N GLY A 182 -20.96 8.20 -2.71
CA GLY A 182 -21.03 7.26 -1.60
C GLY A 182 -21.64 5.91 -1.96
N PRO A 183 -22.87 5.85 -2.49
CA PRO A 183 -23.50 4.60 -2.91
C PRO A 183 -22.72 3.84 -3.98
N GLY A 184 -22.05 4.55 -4.88
CA GLY A 184 -21.24 3.94 -5.94
C GLY A 184 -20.04 3.23 -5.34
N GLU A 185 -19.18 3.96 -4.63
CA GLU A 185 -17.95 3.42 -4.04
C GLU A 185 -18.26 2.34 -2.98
N SER A 186 -19.30 2.52 -2.16
CA SER A 186 -19.71 1.51 -1.18
C SER A 186 -20.17 0.20 -1.81
N LYS A 187 -20.71 0.20 -3.03
CA LYS A 187 -21.09 -1.03 -3.74
C LYS A 187 -19.91 -1.74 -4.41
N HIS A 188 -18.81 -1.03 -4.68
CA HIS A 188 -17.57 -1.61 -5.20
C HIS A 188 -16.67 -2.18 -4.09
N SER A 189 -17.01 -1.92 -2.83
CA SER A 189 -16.36 -2.49 -1.65
C SER A 189 -17.16 -3.67 -1.10
N ASP A 190 -16.52 -4.49 -0.28
CA ASP A 190 -17.20 -5.61 0.39
C ASP A 190 -18.27 -5.10 1.35
N ILE A 191 -17.93 -4.04 2.08
CA ILE A 191 -18.82 -3.30 2.97
C ILE A 191 -18.52 -1.81 2.87
N GLY A 192 -19.55 -0.98 2.90
CA GLY A 192 -19.35 0.47 2.86
C GLY A 192 -20.48 1.26 3.47
N ILE A 193 -20.16 2.45 3.97
CA ILE A 193 -21.13 3.41 4.50
C ILE A 193 -21.05 4.73 3.73
N SER A 194 -22.22 5.27 3.39
CA SER A 194 -22.36 6.61 2.83
C SER A 194 -23.01 7.51 3.86
N LEU A 195 -22.26 8.47 4.38
CA LEU A 195 -22.75 9.46 5.33
C LEU A 195 -23.67 10.48 4.65
N PRO A 196 -24.56 11.13 5.43
CA PRO A 196 -25.39 12.19 4.92
C PRO A 196 -24.56 13.44 4.64
N GLY A 197 -24.79 14.03 3.47
CA GLY A 197 -24.21 15.31 3.12
C GLY A 197 -24.87 16.50 3.81
N THR A 198 -24.30 17.69 3.58
CA THR A 198 -24.89 18.97 4.00
C THR A 198 -26.26 19.13 3.35
N PHE A 199 -27.29 19.37 4.16
CA PHE A 199 -28.71 19.47 3.75
C PHE A 199 -29.37 18.15 3.31
N GLU A 200 -28.75 17.00 3.61
CA GLU A 200 -29.38 15.70 3.42
C GLU A 200 -30.07 15.23 4.71
N GLU A 201 -31.00 14.29 4.57
CA GLU A 201 -31.59 13.61 5.73
C GLU A 201 -30.48 12.92 6.53
N PRO A 202 -30.51 12.96 7.89
CA PRO A 202 -29.47 12.38 8.75
C PRO A 202 -29.55 10.84 8.78
N LYS A 203 -29.26 10.22 7.65
CA LYS A 203 -29.32 8.79 7.43
C LYS A 203 -28.07 8.33 6.68
N ALA A 204 -27.47 7.24 7.13
CA ALA A 204 -26.26 6.69 6.56
C ALA A 204 -26.53 5.29 6.00
N PRO A 205 -26.85 5.15 4.70
CA PRO A 205 -27.02 3.84 4.09
C PRO A 205 -25.70 3.04 4.12
N VAL A 206 -25.83 1.79 4.54
CA VAL A 206 -24.74 0.80 4.57
C VAL A 206 -24.99 -0.21 3.46
N TYR A 207 -23.95 -0.50 2.70
CA TYR A 207 -23.94 -1.45 1.61
C TYR A 207 -23.04 -2.63 1.97
N VAL A 208 -23.47 -3.83 1.58
CA VAL A 208 -22.74 -5.09 1.75
C VAL A 208 -22.88 -5.88 0.45
N ASP A 209 -21.78 -6.42 -0.07
CA ASP A 209 -21.77 -7.23 -1.29
C ASP A 209 -22.49 -6.54 -2.49
N GLY A 210 -22.28 -5.24 -2.65
CA GLY A 210 -22.87 -4.44 -3.72
C GLY A 210 -24.36 -4.08 -3.56
N ARG A 211 -25.00 -4.41 -2.42
CA ARG A 211 -26.44 -4.18 -2.18
C ARG A 211 -26.67 -3.34 -0.94
N LEU A 212 -27.77 -2.58 -0.91
CA LEU A 212 -28.19 -1.87 0.30
C LEU A 212 -28.53 -2.89 1.37
N PHE A 213 -27.85 -2.81 2.52
CA PHE A 213 -28.02 -3.70 3.65
C PHE A 213 -28.94 -3.09 4.71
N THR A 214 -28.62 -1.88 5.16
CA THR A 214 -29.43 -1.14 6.14
C THR A 214 -29.20 0.36 6.01
N THR A 215 -29.87 1.16 6.83
CA THR A 215 -29.66 2.60 6.93
C THR A 215 -29.58 3.01 8.40
N LEU A 216 -28.39 3.46 8.82
CA LEU A 216 -28.11 3.86 10.19
C LEU A 216 -28.55 5.32 10.43
N ARG A 217 -28.89 5.65 11.67
CA ARG A 217 -29.36 7.00 12.08
C ARG A 217 -28.93 7.32 13.51
N GLY A 218 -28.87 8.61 13.83
CA GLY A 218 -28.56 9.09 15.18
C GLY A 218 -27.07 9.04 15.52
N ASP A 219 -26.74 9.08 16.80
CA ASP A 219 -25.37 9.28 17.28
C ASP A 219 -24.54 7.98 17.34
N GLN A 220 -25.17 6.83 17.14
CA GLN A 220 -24.55 5.50 17.25
C GLN A 220 -24.10 4.91 15.90
N ILE A 221 -24.01 5.73 14.84
CA ILE A 221 -23.63 5.27 13.49
C ILE A 221 -22.28 4.53 13.49
N VAL A 222 -21.28 5.03 14.23
CA VAL A 222 -19.94 4.41 14.24
C VAL A 222 -19.95 3.04 14.95
N PRO A 223 -20.43 2.91 16.20
CA PRO A 223 -20.54 1.61 16.85
C PRO A 223 -21.41 0.60 16.09
N GLU A 224 -22.54 1.05 15.52
CA GLU A 224 -23.41 0.19 14.72
C GLU A 224 -22.72 -0.30 13.44
N PHE A 225 -22.00 0.57 12.74
CA PHE A 225 -21.24 0.18 11.55
C PHE A 225 -20.11 -0.81 11.90
N ILE A 226 -19.42 -0.61 13.02
CA ILE A 226 -18.40 -1.55 13.52
C ILE A 226 -19.02 -2.91 13.83
N ALA A 227 -20.21 -2.95 14.45
CA ALA A 227 -20.90 -4.21 14.71
C ALA A 227 -21.24 -4.95 13.40
N ILE A 228 -21.78 -4.24 12.40
CA ILE A 228 -22.08 -4.82 11.08
C ILE A 228 -20.80 -5.32 10.39
N LEU A 229 -19.70 -4.56 10.49
CA LEU A 229 -18.39 -4.94 9.96
C LEU A 229 -17.89 -6.25 10.59
N ASN A 230 -17.99 -6.38 11.91
CA ASN A 230 -17.57 -7.59 12.62
C ASN A 230 -18.41 -8.81 12.23
N ASP A 231 -19.73 -8.63 12.16
CA ASP A 231 -20.65 -9.70 11.73
C ASP A 231 -20.37 -10.11 10.28
N TYR A 232 -20.08 -9.12 9.40
CA TYR A 232 -19.68 -9.39 8.03
C TYR A 232 -18.39 -10.19 7.97
N VAL A 233 -17.34 -9.78 8.70
CA VAL A 233 -16.06 -10.49 8.75
C VAL A 233 -16.25 -11.92 9.25
N ALA A 234 -16.96 -12.10 10.36
CA ALA A 234 -17.26 -13.41 10.91
C ALA A 234 -18.02 -14.28 9.90
N ARG A 235 -19.03 -13.75 9.20
CA ARG A 235 -19.80 -14.52 8.21
C ARG A 235 -18.98 -14.85 6.95
N ARG A 236 -18.14 -13.93 6.47
CA ARG A 236 -17.47 -14.01 5.16
C ARG A 236 -16.16 -14.81 5.20
N TYR A 237 -15.47 -14.77 6.33
CA TYR A 237 -14.12 -15.33 6.49
C TYR A 237 -14.03 -16.38 7.60
N SER A 238 -15.15 -16.82 8.19
CA SER A 238 -15.13 -18.02 9.02
C SER A 238 -14.63 -19.22 8.21
N PRO A 239 -13.84 -20.12 8.82
CA PRO A 239 -13.36 -21.34 8.18
C PRO A 239 -14.47 -22.25 7.63
#